data_AF-A0A3B0C6D1-F1
#
_entry.id   AF-A0A3B0C6D1-F1
#
_cell.length_a   1.000
_cell.length_b   1.000
_cell.length_c   1.000
_cell.angle_alpha   90.00
_cell.angle_beta   90.00
_cell.angle_gamma   90.00
#
_symmetry.space_group_name_H-M   'P 1'
#
loop_
_entity.id
_entity.type
_entity.pdbx_description
1 polymer ?
#
loop_
_entity_poly.entity_id
_entity_poly.type
_entity_poly.pdbx_seq_one_letter_code
_entity_poly.pdbx_strand_id
1 'polypeptide(L)'
;MLQFKRPRRPNGLKQRSKEQLQALGLPNNNGWPDFKDKFWQDLKPHFMKAQHQKCGYCEIQVSAHGDVEHYRPKSELQELVAEGTELANSRKLKGRKIPAITEKGYWWLAYEWENYLLSCAICNQKYKSALFPIAPKRKARNHGVFKAEDPKKTDVRKEKPLLINPFEKDLDPYEHFEFLRSGVIKARNNDPRGKETIRVCGLRRISLSRQRGPRAVQIWDDSLDFLLAEDDSNEQRRLATGLYFSGHEINLYAGMVRIIFKQITFLEWSDLKNLIDQKGWMPIVEERVKFATQFQE
;
A
#
# COMPACT_ATOMS: atom_id res chain seq x y z
N MET A 1 3.68 6.06 0.66
CA MET A 1 3.34 4.75 0.06
C MET A 1 4.34 4.57 -1.05
N LEU A 2 5.04 3.44 -1.07
CA LEU A 2 6.01 3.12 -2.12
C LEU A 2 5.32 2.24 -3.17
N GLN A 3 5.69 2.41 -4.43
CA GLN A 3 5.40 1.42 -5.46
C GLN A 3 6.37 0.24 -5.29
N PHE A 4 5.84 -0.96 -5.02
CA PHE A 4 6.63 -2.17 -4.90
C PHE A 4 6.65 -2.97 -6.21
N LYS A 5 7.69 -3.77 -6.41
CA LYS A 5 7.74 -4.73 -7.50
C LYS A 5 7.03 -6.03 -7.09
N ARG A 6 6.01 -6.45 -7.84
CA ARG A 6 5.28 -7.69 -7.54
C ARG A 6 6.23 -8.89 -7.58
N PRO A 7 6.23 -9.78 -6.57
CA PRO A 7 7.05 -10.97 -6.61
C PRO A 7 6.65 -11.88 -7.77
N ARG A 8 7.61 -12.63 -8.30
CA ARG A 8 7.36 -13.66 -9.32
C ARG A 8 6.35 -14.66 -8.77
N ARG A 9 5.34 -14.98 -9.59
CA ARG A 9 4.34 -15.98 -9.27
C ARG A 9 5.03 -17.36 -9.10
N PRO A 10 4.80 -18.09 -7.99
CA PRO A 10 5.33 -19.43 -7.81
C PRO A 10 4.87 -20.41 -8.90
N ASN A 11 5.72 -21.37 -9.24
CA ASN A 11 5.40 -22.42 -10.20
C ASN A 11 4.20 -23.26 -9.69
N GLY A 12 3.33 -23.68 -10.61
CA GLY A 12 2.13 -24.46 -10.27
C GLY A 12 1.01 -23.67 -9.58
N LEU A 13 1.24 -22.41 -9.15
CA LEU A 13 0.22 -21.64 -8.42
C LEU A 13 -1.05 -21.44 -9.24
N LYS A 14 -0.95 -21.23 -10.56
CA LYS A 14 -2.13 -21.07 -11.44
C LYS A 14 -3.07 -22.28 -11.36
N GLN A 15 -2.50 -23.48 -11.40
CA GLN A 15 -3.25 -24.72 -11.34
C GLN A 15 -3.87 -24.92 -9.96
N ARG A 16 -3.09 -24.71 -8.89
CA ARG A 16 -3.57 -24.75 -7.51
C ARG A 16 -4.70 -23.75 -7.26
N SER A 17 -4.60 -22.52 -7.75
CA SER A 17 -5.65 -21.50 -7.65
C SER A 17 -6.95 -21.95 -8.33
N LYS A 18 -6.84 -22.57 -9.52
CA LYS A 18 -7.98 -23.10 -10.27
C LYS A 18 -8.67 -24.24 -9.50
N GLU A 19 -7.90 -25.17 -8.95
CA GLU A 19 -8.41 -26.28 -8.13
C GLU A 19 -9.14 -25.77 -6.89
N GLN A 20 -8.56 -24.80 -6.17
CA GLN A 20 -9.21 -24.20 -5.01
C GLN A 20 -10.51 -23.48 -5.39
N LEU A 21 -10.53 -22.74 -6.50
CA LEU A 21 -11.73 -22.06 -6.98
C LEU A 21 -12.83 -23.05 -7.41
N GLN A 22 -12.46 -24.18 -8.03
CA GLN A 22 -13.41 -25.24 -8.38
C GLN A 22 -13.98 -25.92 -7.13
N ALA A 23 -13.13 -26.15 -6.11
CA ALA A 23 -13.52 -26.79 -4.85
C ALA A 23 -14.47 -25.93 -4.00
N LEU A 24 -14.50 -24.60 -4.17
CA LEU A 24 -15.44 -23.73 -3.46
C LEU A 24 -16.92 -24.03 -3.79
N GLY A 25 -17.20 -24.66 -4.94
CA GLY A 25 -18.56 -24.73 -5.49
C GLY A 25 -19.07 -23.35 -5.91
N LEU A 26 -20.19 -23.30 -6.65
CA LEU A 26 -20.92 -22.03 -6.78
C LEU A 26 -21.37 -21.60 -5.37
N PRO A 27 -21.40 -20.29 -5.04
CA PRO A 27 -21.98 -19.85 -3.78
C PRO A 27 -23.42 -20.35 -3.71
N ASN A 28 -23.67 -21.39 -2.90
CA ASN A 28 -25.01 -21.88 -2.64
C ASN A 28 -25.75 -20.85 -1.79
N ASN A 29 -27.08 -20.81 -1.88
CA ASN A 29 -27.95 -19.82 -1.21
C ASN A 29 -27.84 -19.75 0.34
N ASN A 30 -26.94 -20.51 0.96
CA ASN A 30 -26.84 -20.71 2.42
C ASN A 30 -25.56 -20.16 3.06
N GLY A 31 -24.69 -19.40 2.36
CA GLY A 31 -23.58 -18.70 3.01
C GLY A 31 -22.32 -18.48 2.19
N TRP A 32 -21.27 -18.00 2.85
CA TRP A 32 -19.95 -17.75 2.28
C TRP A 32 -19.26 -19.06 1.86
N PRO A 33 -18.51 -19.09 0.75
CA PRO A 33 -17.63 -20.21 0.44
C PRO A 33 -16.62 -20.42 1.58
N ASP A 34 -16.34 -21.68 1.92
CA ASP A 34 -15.29 -22.04 2.88
C ASP A 34 -13.91 -21.79 2.24
N PHE A 35 -13.40 -20.57 2.41
CA PHE A 35 -12.10 -20.21 1.87
C PHE A 35 -10.96 -20.85 2.68
N LYS A 36 -9.98 -21.40 1.96
CA LYS A 36 -8.81 -22.04 2.57
C LYS A 36 -7.73 -21.02 2.88
N ASP A 37 -7.81 -20.40 4.06
CA ASP A 37 -6.88 -19.37 4.52
C ASP A 37 -5.40 -19.76 4.40
N LYS A 38 -5.10 -21.04 4.66
CA LYS A 38 -3.75 -21.60 4.55
C LYS A 38 -3.14 -21.39 3.16
N PHE A 39 -3.96 -21.36 2.10
CA PHE A 39 -3.51 -21.18 0.71
C PHE A 39 -2.68 -19.92 0.54
N TRP A 40 -3.19 -18.76 0.98
CA TRP A 40 -2.47 -17.49 0.82
C TRP A 40 -1.50 -17.22 1.95
N GLN A 41 -1.71 -17.81 3.13
CA GLN A 41 -0.71 -17.77 4.21
C GLN A 41 0.63 -18.38 3.75
N ASP A 42 0.60 -19.47 2.97
CA ASP A 42 1.80 -20.08 2.39
C ASP A 42 2.52 -19.17 1.39
N LEU A 43 1.82 -18.18 0.83
CA LEU A 43 2.37 -17.22 -0.13
C LEU A 43 3.01 -16.00 0.54
N LYS A 44 2.80 -15.82 1.84
CA LYS A 44 3.28 -14.68 2.61
C LYS A 44 4.78 -14.41 2.49
N PRO A 45 5.69 -15.42 2.50
CA PRO A 45 7.13 -15.16 2.38
C PRO A 45 7.51 -14.40 1.11
N HIS A 46 6.82 -14.65 -0.01
CA HIS A 46 7.09 -13.94 -1.27
C HIS A 46 6.78 -12.45 -1.16
N PHE A 47 5.64 -12.09 -0.55
CA PHE A 47 5.26 -10.68 -0.35
C PHE A 47 6.07 -10.02 0.76
N MET A 48 6.47 -10.76 1.80
CA MET A 48 7.42 -10.25 2.80
C MET A 48 8.76 -9.89 2.18
N LYS A 49 9.31 -10.72 1.29
CA LYS A 49 10.56 -10.38 0.58
C LYS A 49 10.35 -9.17 -0.34
N ALA A 50 9.32 -9.18 -1.17
CA ALA A 50 9.07 -8.13 -2.17
C ALA A 50 8.69 -6.77 -1.59
N GLN A 51 8.12 -6.72 -0.39
CA GLN A 51 7.76 -5.47 0.30
C GLN A 51 8.74 -5.11 1.40
N HIS A 52 9.90 -5.77 1.47
CA HIS A 52 10.93 -5.57 2.51
C HIS A 52 10.35 -5.66 3.92
N GLN A 53 9.41 -6.58 4.13
CA GLN A 53 8.68 -6.78 5.38
C GLN A 53 7.92 -5.52 5.84
N LYS A 54 7.48 -4.67 4.90
CA LYS A 54 6.67 -3.48 5.19
C LYS A 54 5.23 -3.65 4.73
N CYS A 55 4.32 -2.96 5.41
CA CYS A 55 2.93 -2.87 4.99
C CYS A 55 2.82 -2.13 3.64
N GLY A 56 2.10 -2.72 2.69
CA GLY A 56 1.88 -2.14 1.36
C GLY A 56 1.22 -0.76 1.35
N TYR A 57 0.47 -0.43 2.42
CA TYR A 57 -0.23 0.84 2.51
C TYR A 57 0.52 1.91 3.32
N CYS A 58 0.91 1.57 4.56
CA CYS A 58 1.48 2.56 5.48
C CYS A 58 3.01 2.51 5.61
N GLU A 59 3.65 1.48 5.06
CA GLU A 59 5.10 1.24 5.09
C GLU A 59 5.70 1.06 6.49
N ILE A 60 4.89 0.81 7.52
CA ILE A 60 5.41 0.35 8.81
C ILE A 60 5.95 -1.07 8.69
N GLN A 61 6.90 -1.42 9.55
CA GLN A 61 7.41 -2.78 9.66
C GLN A 61 6.28 -3.76 9.98
N VAL A 62 6.29 -4.90 9.30
CA VAL A 62 5.37 -6.02 9.46
C VAL A 62 6.20 -7.24 9.80
N SER A 63 6.03 -7.75 11.02
CA SER A 63 6.67 -9.00 11.45
C SER A 63 5.87 -10.23 10.99
N ALA A 64 6.11 -11.38 11.62
CA ALA A 64 5.36 -12.61 11.41
C ALA A 64 3.83 -12.48 11.57
N HIS A 65 3.31 -11.39 12.14
CA HIS A 65 1.86 -11.15 12.28
C HIS A 65 1.22 -10.34 11.15
N GLY A 66 1.93 -10.10 10.04
CA GLY A 66 1.34 -9.50 8.84
C GLY A 66 0.24 -10.34 8.19
N ASP A 67 -0.67 -9.69 7.47
CA ASP A 67 -1.69 -10.38 6.68
C ASP A 67 -1.27 -10.44 5.21
N VAL A 68 -1.57 -11.56 4.55
CA VAL A 68 -1.71 -11.56 3.08
C VAL A 68 -3.09 -11.04 2.78
N GLU A 69 -3.11 -9.79 2.37
CA GLU A 69 -4.31 -9.01 2.17
C GLU A 69 -4.88 -9.20 0.76
N HIS A 70 -6.21 -9.32 0.70
CA HIS A 70 -6.97 -9.31 -0.54
C HIS A 70 -7.28 -7.86 -0.96
N TYR A 71 -6.60 -7.36 -1.99
CA TYR A 71 -6.83 -6.02 -2.52
C TYR A 71 -8.32 -5.80 -2.81
N ARG A 72 -8.93 -6.73 -3.56
CA ARG A 72 -10.37 -6.88 -3.76
C ARG A 72 -10.93 -7.87 -2.73
N PRO A 73 -11.83 -7.46 -1.83
CA PRO A 73 -12.34 -8.32 -0.75
C PRO A 73 -13.01 -9.58 -1.28
N LYS A 74 -12.68 -10.74 -0.70
CA LYS A 74 -13.21 -12.06 -1.11
C LYS A 74 -14.63 -12.34 -0.63
N SER A 75 -15.01 -11.82 0.54
CA SER A 75 -16.28 -12.08 1.20
C SER A 75 -17.24 -10.91 0.98
N GLU A 76 -17.64 -10.15 2.00
CA GLU A 76 -18.57 -9.03 1.84
C GLU A 76 -17.91 -7.80 1.25
N LEU A 77 -18.75 -6.87 0.82
CA LEU A 77 -18.32 -5.49 0.62
C LEU A 77 -19.00 -4.60 1.65
N GLN A 78 -18.23 -3.63 2.12
CA GLN A 78 -18.69 -2.60 3.05
C GLN A 78 -18.59 -1.22 2.41
N GLU A 79 -19.26 -0.25 3.03
CA GLU A 79 -19.15 1.17 2.67
C GLU A 79 -18.72 2.01 3.86
N LEU A 80 -17.78 2.95 3.64
CA LEU A 80 -17.31 3.86 4.67
C LEU A 80 -18.28 5.02 4.84
N VAL A 81 -19.12 4.95 5.86
CA VAL A 81 -20.13 5.99 6.18
C VAL A 81 -19.58 7.01 7.17
N ALA A 82 -18.70 6.59 8.09
CA ALA A 82 -18.01 7.48 9.01
C ALA A 82 -16.58 6.96 9.27
N GLU A 83 -15.58 7.84 9.18
CA GLU A 83 -14.17 7.47 9.36
C GLU A 83 -13.84 7.05 10.78
N GLY A 84 -14.51 7.67 11.76
CA GLY A 84 -14.19 7.56 13.18
C GLY A 84 -12.85 8.21 13.53
N THR A 85 -12.43 8.03 14.78
CA THR A 85 -11.16 8.57 15.28
C THR A 85 -10.41 7.49 16.05
N GLU A 86 -9.10 7.45 15.85
CA GLU A 86 -8.21 6.60 16.64
C GLU A 86 -8.18 7.06 18.10
N LEU A 87 -8.39 6.14 19.02
CA LEU A 87 -8.25 6.43 20.44
C LEU A 87 -6.76 6.52 20.80
N ALA A 88 -6.40 7.55 21.56
CA ALA A 88 -5.02 7.76 21.99
C ALA A 88 -4.46 6.51 22.69
N ASN A 89 -3.22 6.15 22.35
CA ASN A 89 -2.51 4.99 22.90
C ASN A 89 -3.26 3.65 22.73
N SER A 90 -4.11 3.53 21.71
CA SER A 90 -4.89 2.32 21.44
C SER A 90 -4.96 2.00 19.95
N ARG A 91 -5.25 0.73 19.64
CA ARG A 91 -5.59 0.27 18.29
C ARG A 91 -7.10 0.36 17.99
N LYS A 92 -7.89 0.87 18.93
CA LYS A 92 -9.35 1.00 18.83
C LYS A 92 -9.75 2.27 18.10
N LEU A 93 -10.86 2.18 17.37
CA LEU A 93 -11.49 3.31 16.67
C LEU A 93 -12.83 3.63 17.33
N LYS A 94 -13.09 4.91 17.58
CA LYS A 94 -14.39 5.41 18.07
C LYS A 94 -15.16 6.01 16.89
N GLY A 95 -16.42 5.60 16.73
CA GLY A 95 -17.35 6.20 15.77
C GLY A 95 -17.13 5.84 14.29
N ARG A 96 -16.23 4.89 13.97
CA ARG A 96 -16.10 4.38 12.59
C ARG A 96 -17.32 3.53 12.24
N LYS A 97 -17.95 3.79 11.08
CA LYS A 97 -19.13 3.06 10.60
C LYS A 97 -18.87 2.51 9.20
N ILE A 98 -18.89 1.19 9.08
CA ILE A 98 -18.59 0.44 7.84
C ILE A 98 -19.64 -0.64 7.55
N PRO A 99 -20.93 -0.31 7.39
CA PRO A 99 -21.97 -1.31 7.15
C PRO A 99 -21.70 -2.13 5.88
N ALA A 100 -22.07 -3.41 5.92
CA ALA A 100 -22.09 -4.25 4.74
C ALA A 100 -23.11 -3.70 3.72
N ILE A 101 -22.69 -3.59 2.47
CA ILE A 101 -23.53 -3.14 1.34
C ILE A 101 -23.90 -4.28 0.40
N THR A 102 -23.19 -5.40 0.47
CA THR A 102 -23.53 -6.65 -0.20
C THR A 102 -22.89 -7.83 0.55
N GLU A 103 -23.63 -8.92 0.62
CA GLU A 103 -23.16 -10.25 1.06
C GLU A 103 -22.36 -10.99 -0.01
N LYS A 104 -21.92 -10.32 -1.07
CA LYS A 104 -21.08 -10.90 -2.13
C LYS A 104 -19.99 -9.94 -2.55
N GLY A 105 -18.76 -10.41 -2.54
CA GLY A 105 -17.56 -9.71 -2.96
C GLY A 105 -16.88 -10.46 -4.09
N TYR A 106 -15.57 -10.29 -4.21
CA TYR A 106 -14.76 -10.81 -5.30
C TYR A 106 -14.27 -12.23 -5.03
N TRP A 107 -15.18 -13.14 -4.66
CA TRP A 107 -14.84 -14.51 -4.26
C TRP A 107 -14.08 -15.30 -5.34
N TRP A 108 -14.35 -15.02 -6.63
CA TRP A 108 -13.62 -15.66 -7.74
C TRP A 108 -12.19 -15.12 -7.92
N LEU A 109 -11.85 -14.02 -7.24
CA LEU A 109 -10.49 -13.48 -7.16
C LEU A 109 -9.81 -13.82 -5.82
N ALA A 110 -10.44 -14.64 -4.98
CA ALA A 110 -9.92 -14.97 -3.65
C ALA A 110 -8.57 -15.69 -3.71
N TYR A 111 -8.31 -16.43 -4.80
CA TYR A 111 -7.09 -17.21 -5.02
C TYR A 111 -6.16 -16.62 -6.10
N GLU A 112 -6.40 -15.38 -6.53
CA GLU A 112 -5.63 -14.73 -7.59
C GLU A 112 -4.36 -14.04 -7.05
N TRP A 113 -3.21 -14.36 -7.65
CA TRP A 113 -1.91 -13.82 -7.24
C TRP A 113 -1.86 -12.29 -7.27
N GLU A 114 -2.50 -11.71 -8.28
CA GLU A 114 -2.59 -10.26 -8.50
C GLU A 114 -3.44 -9.58 -7.43
N ASN A 115 -4.29 -10.33 -6.73
CA ASN A 115 -5.17 -9.81 -5.70
C ASN A 115 -4.49 -9.74 -4.32
N TYR A 116 -3.23 -10.18 -4.19
CA TYR A 116 -2.51 -10.22 -2.91
C TYR A 116 -1.49 -9.10 -2.74
N LEU A 117 -1.33 -8.69 -1.48
CA LEU A 117 -0.22 -7.88 -0.96
C LEU A 117 -0.02 -8.14 0.54
N LEU A 118 1.14 -7.81 1.10
CA LEU A 118 1.39 -7.79 2.53
C LEU A 118 0.84 -6.51 3.16
N SER A 119 0.05 -6.64 4.23
CA SER A 119 -0.43 -5.51 5.02
C SER A 119 -0.25 -5.74 6.52
N CYS A 120 -0.16 -4.66 7.29
CA CYS A 120 -0.30 -4.75 8.74
C CYS A 120 -1.78 -4.93 9.11
N ALA A 121 -2.02 -5.54 10.28
CA ALA A 121 -3.37 -5.77 10.80
C ALA A 121 -4.18 -4.48 11.03
N ILE A 122 -3.50 -3.34 11.28
CA ILE A 122 -4.20 -2.05 11.45
C ILE A 122 -4.80 -1.60 10.11
N CYS A 123 -3.97 -1.46 9.07
CA CYS A 123 -4.44 -1.03 7.76
C CYS A 123 -5.45 -2.02 7.17
N ASN A 124 -5.18 -3.33 7.29
CA ASN A 124 -6.08 -4.35 6.77
C ASN A 124 -7.34 -4.50 7.63
N GLN A 125 -7.22 -4.99 8.86
CA GLN A 125 -8.36 -5.48 9.62
C GLN A 125 -9.20 -4.35 10.26
N LYS A 126 -8.59 -3.22 10.63
CA LYS A 126 -9.30 -2.11 11.33
C LYS A 126 -9.77 -1.01 10.40
N TYR A 127 -9.01 -0.71 9.35
CA TYR A 127 -9.31 0.40 8.45
C TYR A 127 -9.92 -0.07 7.14
N LYS A 128 -9.15 -0.74 6.27
CA LYS A 128 -9.61 -1.14 4.94
C LYS A 128 -10.75 -2.14 5.02
N SER A 129 -10.58 -3.22 5.78
CA SER A 129 -11.56 -4.31 5.90
C SER A 129 -12.11 -4.72 4.52
N ALA A 130 -13.43 -4.89 4.41
CA ALA A 130 -14.14 -5.16 3.17
C ALA A 130 -14.50 -3.91 2.34
N LEU A 131 -13.88 -2.75 2.61
CA LEU A 131 -14.08 -1.54 1.81
C LEU A 131 -13.34 -1.64 0.48
N PHE A 132 -14.06 -1.45 -0.62
CA PHE A 132 -13.47 -1.41 -1.96
C PHE A 132 -14.24 -0.42 -2.86
N PRO A 133 -14.03 0.89 -2.68
CA PRO A 133 -14.69 1.91 -3.49
C PRO A 133 -14.21 1.85 -4.95
N ILE A 134 -15.15 2.01 -5.88
CA ILE A 134 -14.93 2.06 -7.34
C ILE A 134 -15.64 3.28 -7.93
N ALA A 135 -15.18 3.73 -9.10
CA ALA A 135 -15.80 4.80 -9.88
C ALA A 135 -16.25 4.29 -11.27
N PRO A 136 -17.50 4.57 -11.71
CA PRO A 136 -18.60 5.11 -10.92
C PRO A 136 -18.99 4.17 -9.76
N LYS A 137 -19.72 4.69 -8.77
CA LYS A 137 -20.19 3.90 -7.62
C LYS A 137 -21.06 2.73 -8.11
N ARG A 138 -21.00 1.60 -7.41
CA ARG A 138 -21.84 0.42 -7.70
C ARG A 138 -23.31 0.81 -7.74
N LYS A 139 -24.04 0.22 -8.69
CA LYS A 139 -25.48 0.42 -8.81
C LYS A 139 -26.17 0.00 -7.52
N ALA A 140 -27.09 0.85 -7.08
CA ALA A 140 -27.92 0.54 -5.94
C ALA A 140 -28.93 -0.56 -6.32
N ARG A 141 -29.26 -1.45 -5.36
CA ARG A 141 -30.43 -2.32 -5.48
C ARG A 141 -31.62 -1.61 -4.81
N ASN A 142 -32.75 -1.57 -5.50
CA ASN A 142 -33.98 -0.95 -4.99
C ASN A 142 -34.77 -1.84 -4.01
N HIS A 143 -34.34 -3.10 -3.82
CA HIS A 143 -35.02 -4.08 -2.97
C HIS A 143 -34.01 -4.90 -2.15
N GLY A 144 -34.31 -5.11 -0.87
CA GLY A 144 -33.52 -5.92 0.08
C GLY A 144 -32.73 -5.10 1.11
N VAL A 145 -32.12 -5.80 2.08
CA VAL A 145 -31.27 -5.21 3.14
C VAL A 145 -29.95 -4.66 2.56
N PHE A 146 -29.44 -5.31 1.51
CA PHE A 146 -28.18 -4.96 0.85
C PHE A 146 -28.38 -3.99 -0.30
N LYS A 147 -27.57 -2.93 -0.33
CA LYS A 147 -27.74 -1.78 -1.20
C LYS A 147 -26.90 -1.84 -2.47
N ALA A 148 -26.03 -2.82 -2.67
CA ALA A 148 -25.16 -2.91 -3.84
C ALA A 148 -25.37 -4.20 -4.65
N GLU A 149 -25.17 -4.10 -5.96
CA GLU A 149 -25.16 -5.26 -6.86
C GLU A 149 -23.97 -6.20 -6.59
N ASP A 150 -24.16 -7.49 -6.87
CA ASP A 150 -23.12 -8.52 -6.83
C ASP A 150 -21.98 -8.13 -7.80
N PRO A 151 -20.73 -7.97 -7.33
CA PRO A 151 -19.62 -7.58 -8.19
C PRO A 151 -19.34 -8.57 -9.33
N LYS A 152 -19.84 -9.82 -9.26
CA LYS A 152 -19.70 -10.81 -10.33
C LYS A 152 -20.53 -10.46 -11.57
N LYS A 153 -21.54 -9.61 -11.42
CA LYS A 153 -22.39 -9.13 -12.53
C LYS A 153 -21.72 -8.04 -13.37
N THR A 154 -20.62 -7.47 -12.89
CA THR A 154 -19.85 -6.46 -13.60
C THR A 154 -18.54 -7.05 -14.12
N ASP A 155 -18.14 -6.67 -15.33
CA ASP A 155 -16.80 -6.98 -15.83
C ASP A 155 -15.76 -6.20 -15.03
N VAL A 156 -15.00 -6.90 -14.18
CA VAL A 156 -13.99 -6.31 -13.30
C VAL A 156 -12.91 -5.51 -14.02
N ARG A 157 -12.70 -5.76 -15.33
CA ARG A 157 -11.75 -5.03 -16.17
C ARG A 157 -12.25 -3.62 -16.51
N LYS A 158 -13.56 -3.37 -16.40
CA LYS A 158 -14.20 -2.07 -16.64
C LYS A 158 -14.33 -1.25 -15.36
N GLU A 159 -14.17 -1.87 -14.19
CA GLU A 159 -14.18 -1.15 -12.92
C GLU A 159 -12.93 -0.27 -12.79
N LYS A 160 -13.11 0.92 -12.21
CA LYS A 160 -11.99 1.80 -11.82
C LYS A 160 -11.87 1.84 -10.30
N PRO A 161 -10.99 1.04 -9.68
CA PRO A 161 -10.76 1.10 -8.24
C PRO A 161 -10.27 2.47 -7.79
N LEU A 162 -10.82 2.96 -6.67
CA LEU A 162 -10.35 4.19 -6.04
C LEU A 162 -9.26 3.94 -5.00
N LEU A 163 -9.02 2.68 -4.62
CA LEU A 163 -7.83 2.36 -3.85
C LEU A 163 -6.61 2.28 -4.78
N ILE A 164 -5.44 2.61 -4.24
CA ILE A 164 -4.17 2.42 -4.90
C ILE A 164 -3.61 1.07 -4.50
N ASN A 165 -3.31 0.23 -5.50
CA ASN A 165 -2.57 -0.99 -5.30
C ASN A 165 -1.07 -0.70 -5.50
N PRO A 166 -0.21 -0.92 -4.49
CA PRO A 166 1.19 -0.55 -4.58
C PRO A 166 1.99 -1.39 -5.60
N PHE A 167 1.39 -2.42 -6.20
CA PHE A 167 1.98 -3.23 -7.27
C PHE A 167 1.48 -2.84 -8.68
N GLU A 168 0.72 -1.76 -8.82
CA GLU A 168 0.39 -1.22 -10.15
C GLU A 168 1.67 -0.83 -10.90
N LYS A 169 1.79 -1.26 -12.16
CA LYS A 169 3.03 -1.13 -12.95
C LYS A 169 3.43 0.33 -13.19
N ASP A 170 2.44 1.19 -13.41
CA ASP A 170 2.65 2.58 -13.82
C ASP A 170 2.24 3.56 -12.69
N LEU A 171 2.30 3.10 -11.44
CA LEU A 171 1.97 3.91 -10.28
C LEU A 171 3.14 4.85 -9.94
N ASP A 172 2.93 6.15 -10.06
CA ASP A 172 3.71 7.16 -9.34
C ASP A 172 2.94 7.60 -8.08
N PRO A 173 3.40 7.25 -6.87
CA PRO A 173 2.78 7.70 -5.63
C PRO A 173 2.72 9.23 -5.47
N TYR A 174 3.63 9.99 -6.10
CA TYR A 174 3.64 11.45 -6.04
C TYR A 174 2.40 12.06 -6.69
N GLU A 175 1.88 11.48 -7.77
CA GLU A 175 0.66 11.96 -8.44
C GLU A 175 -0.58 11.91 -7.53
N HIS A 176 -0.57 11.04 -6.53
CA HIS A 176 -1.72 10.79 -5.66
C HIS A 176 -1.56 11.38 -4.26
N PHE A 177 -0.33 11.55 -3.79
CA PHE A 177 -0.04 11.86 -2.40
C PHE A 177 0.94 13.01 -2.26
N GLU A 178 0.69 13.83 -1.24
CA GLU A 178 1.65 14.78 -0.72
C GLU A 178 1.74 14.60 0.81
N PHE A 179 2.87 15.03 1.38
CA PHE A 179 3.08 15.06 2.81
C PHE A 179 3.33 16.50 3.27
N LEU A 180 2.82 16.82 4.45
CA LEU A 180 3.22 18.01 5.18
C LEU A 180 4.53 17.72 5.92
N ARG A 181 5.28 18.78 6.28
CA ARG A 181 6.47 18.69 7.14
C ARG A 181 6.20 17.94 8.46
N SER A 182 4.96 17.93 8.96
CA SER A 182 4.53 17.18 10.14
C SER A 182 4.33 15.66 9.93
N GLY A 183 4.56 15.13 8.72
CA GLY A 183 4.34 13.71 8.39
C GLY A 183 2.89 13.33 8.09
N VAL A 184 1.98 14.32 8.10
CA VAL A 184 0.57 14.14 7.72
C VAL A 184 0.45 13.98 6.20
N ILE A 185 -0.19 12.89 5.77
CA ILE A 185 -0.48 12.62 4.36
C ILE A 185 -1.76 13.33 3.89
N LYS A 186 -1.72 13.87 2.68
CA LYS A 186 -2.85 14.45 1.94
C LYS A 186 -2.92 13.88 0.52
N ALA A 187 -4.10 13.99 -0.07
CA ALA A 187 -4.27 13.68 -1.48
C ALA A 187 -3.75 14.87 -2.27
N ARG A 188 -2.79 14.63 -3.17
CA ARG A 188 -2.25 15.68 -4.03
C ARG A 188 -3.31 16.10 -5.02
N ASN A 189 -3.45 17.41 -5.28
CA ASN A 189 -4.37 17.95 -6.29
C ASN A 189 -5.82 17.43 -6.20
N ASN A 190 -6.30 17.11 -4.98
CA ASN A 190 -7.60 16.47 -4.75
C ASN A 190 -7.80 15.14 -5.52
N ASP A 191 -6.72 14.43 -5.85
CA ASP A 191 -6.79 13.16 -6.57
C ASP A 191 -7.75 12.17 -5.87
N PRO A 192 -8.79 11.67 -6.57
CA PRO A 192 -9.79 10.80 -5.98
C PRO A 192 -9.21 9.50 -5.41
N ARG A 193 -8.19 8.93 -6.06
CA ARG A 193 -7.59 7.66 -5.62
C ARG A 193 -6.76 7.86 -4.35
N GLY A 194 -5.97 8.92 -4.29
CA GLY A 194 -5.23 9.35 -3.12
C GLY A 194 -6.16 9.61 -1.94
N LYS A 195 -7.25 10.36 -2.18
CA LYS A 195 -8.26 10.67 -1.15
C LYS A 195 -8.88 9.40 -0.57
N GLU A 196 -9.40 8.51 -1.41
CA GLU A 196 -10.04 7.28 -0.94
C GLU A 196 -9.05 6.32 -0.29
N THR A 197 -7.83 6.20 -0.82
CA THR A 197 -6.79 5.38 -0.20
C THR A 197 -6.42 5.87 1.21
N ILE A 198 -6.30 7.18 1.41
CA ILE A 198 -6.02 7.76 2.74
C ILE A 198 -7.14 7.45 3.73
N ARG A 199 -8.40 7.64 3.31
CA ARG A 199 -9.59 7.47 4.16
C ARG A 199 -9.87 6.00 4.49
N VAL A 200 -9.85 5.15 3.47
CA VAL A 200 -10.16 3.72 3.60
C VAL A 200 -9.06 3.00 4.38
N CYS A 201 -7.78 3.24 4.09
CA CYS A 201 -6.67 2.56 4.75
C CYS A 201 -6.19 3.28 6.03
N GLY A 202 -6.83 4.39 6.44
CA GLY A 202 -6.50 5.11 7.67
C GLY A 202 -5.10 5.68 7.69
N LEU A 203 -4.64 6.22 6.56
CA LEU A 203 -3.25 6.68 6.41
C LEU A 203 -2.98 8.02 7.11
N ARG A 204 -4.03 8.74 7.51
CA ARG A 204 -3.96 9.97 8.33
C ARG A 204 -4.21 9.73 9.82
N ARG A 205 -4.26 8.48 10.29
CA ARG A 205 -4.42 8.20 11.72
C ARG A 205 -3.30 8.87 12.54
N ILE A 206 -3.63 9.29 13.75
CA ILE A 206 -2.74 10.12 14.60
C ILE A 206 -1.44 9.37 14.89
N SER A 207 -1.53 8.09 15.25
CA SER A 207 -0.37 7.24 15.55
C SER A 207 0.63 7.16 14.40
N LEU A 208 0.15 6.99 13.17
CA LEU A 208 0.99 6.91 11.98
C LEU A 208 1.59 8.26 11.62
N SER A 209 0.81 9.34 11.73
CA SER A 209 1.31 10.69 11.46
C SER A 209 2.41 11.06 12.46
N ARG A 210 2.23 10.73 13.75
CA ARG A 210 3.27 10.91 14.79
C ARG A 210 4.54 10.12 14.52
N GLN A 211 4.41 8.86 14.06
CA GLN A 211 5.57 8.05 13.70
C GLN A 211 6.33 8.59 12.47
N ARG A 212 5.60 9.17 11.52
CA ARG A 212 6.18 9.78 10.32
C ARG A 212 6.84 11.13 10.59
N GLY A 213 6.29 11.90 11.53
CA GLY A 213 6.65 13.31 11.78
C GLY A 213 8.14 13.60 11.86
N PRO A 214 8.91 12.97 12.79
CA PRO A 214 10.33 13.26 12.92
C PRO A 214 11.11 13.04 11.63
N ARG A 215 10.79 11.95 10.90
CA ARG A 215 11.42 11.65 9.62
C ARG A 215 10.99 12.61 8.53
N ALA A 216 9.72 13.01 8.49
CA ALA A 216 9.22 13.96 7.51
C ALA A 216 9.86 15.35 7.67
N VAL A 217 10.03 15.83 8.91
CA VAL A 217 10.75 17.07 9.21
C VAL A 217 12.18 17.00 8.68
N GLN A 218 12.91 15.94 9.06
CA GLN A 218 14.29 15.76 8.61
C GLN A 218 14.39 15.78 7.08
N ILE A 219 13.58 15.00 6.37
CA ILE A 219 13.66 14.93 4.90
C ILE A 219 13.26 16.25 4.25
N TRP A 220 12.31 16.98 4.84
CA TRP A 220 11.93 18.30 4.34
C TRP A 220 13.12 19.26 4.39
N ASP A 221 13.78 19.32 5.54
CA ASP A 221 14.92 20.22 5.77
C ASP A 221 16.11 19.79 4.91
N ASP A 222 16.47 18.50 4.92
CA ASP A 222 17.56 17.94 4.10
C ASP A 222 17.33 18.18 2.59
N SER A 223 16.07 18.13 2.11
CA SER A 223 15.74 18.38 0.71
C SER A 223 15.85 19.86 0.34
N LEU A 224 15.52 20.76 1.27
CA LEU A 224 15.69 22.20 1.08
C LEU A 224 17.17 22.57 1.09
N ASP A 225 17.92 22.06 2.05
CA ASP A 225 19.37 22.29 2.14
C ASP A 225 20.09 21.73 0.91
N PHE A 226 19.67 20.56 0.41
CA PHE A 226 20.22 20.00 -0.83
C PHE A 226 20.00 20.93 -2.04
N LEU A 227 18.82 21.54 -2.13
CA LEU A 227 18.47 22.47 -3.20
C LEU A 227 19.22 23.81 -3.10
N LEU A 228 19.55 24.24 -1.88
CA LEU A 228 20.23 25.51 -1.61
C LEU A 228 21.75 25.41 -1.58
N ALA A 229 22.31 24.21 -1.39
CA ALA A 229 23.74 23.99 -1.37
C ALA A 229 24.38 24.28 -2.74
N GLU A 230 25.63 24.74 -2.72
CA GLU A 230 26.41 24.97 -3.95
C GLU A 230 26.54 23.66 -4.75
N ASP A 231 26.38 23.77 -6.06
CA ASP A 231 26.42 22.62 -6.96
C ASP A 231 27.72 21.83 -6.82
N ASP A 232 27.57 20.53 -6.62
CA ASP A 232 28.67 19.57 -6.46
C ASP A 232 29.55 19.77 -5.20
N SER A 233 29.18 20.69 -4.31
CA SER A 233 29.84 20.88 -3.01
C SER A 233 29.72 19.65 -2.12
N ASN A 234 30.74 19.42 -1.27
CA ASN A 234 30.75 18.30 -0.29
C ASN A 234 29.46 18.22 0.54
N GLU A 235 28.84 19.36 0.84
CA GLU A 235 27.56 19.44 1.53
C GLU A 235 26.43 18.86 0.68
N GLN A 236 26.27 19.33 -0.57
CA GLN A 236 25.27 18.80 -1.50
C GLN A 236 25.44 17.30 -1.69
N ARG A 237 26.69 16.80 -1.80
CA ARG A 237 26.98 15.35 -1.91
C ARG A 237 26.49 14.58 -0.68
N ARG A 238 26.82 15.08 0.51
CA ARG A 238 26.44 14.46 1.79
C ARG A 238 24.92 14.40 1.95
N LEU A 239 24.23 15.48 1.62
CA LEU A 239 22.77 15.58 1.67
C LEU A 239 22.12 14.62 0.66
N ALA A 240 22.63 14.58 -0.57
CA ALA A 240 22.16 13.66 -1.60
C ALA A 240 22.25 12.19 -1.15
N THR A 241 23.41 11.77 -0.63
CA THR A 241 23.59 10.40 -0.10
C THR A 241 22.66 10.13 1.08
N GLY A 242 22.48 11.08 1.99
CA GLY A 242 21.58 10.98 3.14
C GLY A 242 20.11 10.83 2.72
N LEU A 243 19.65 11.64 1.78
CA LEU A 243 18.31 11.57 1.19
C LEU A 243 18.11 10.24 0.49
N TYR A 244 19.04 9.82 -0.37
CA TYR A 244 18.97 8.54 -1.09
C TYR A 244 18.84 7.35 -0.16
N PHE A 245 19.71 7.26 0.86
CA PHE A 245 19.60 6.21 1.87
C PHE A 245 18.23 6.27 2.54
N SER A 246 17.77 7.46 2.91
CA SER A 246 16.51 7.64 3.60
C SER A 246 15.30 7.18 2.80
N GLY A 247 15.33 7.33 1.48
CA GLY A 247 14.30 6.86 0.55
C GLY A 247 14.57 5.48 -0.04
N HIS A 248 15.59 4.77 0.42
CA HIS A 248 15.88 3.41 -0.02
C HIS A 248 14.71 2.48 0.29
N GLU A 249 14.39 1.56 -0.61
CA GLU A 249 13.18 0.73 -0.58
C GLU A 249 13.03 -0.16 0.65
N ILE A 250 14.15 -0.50 1.30
CA ILE A 250 14.18 -1.26 2.56
C ILE A 250 13.73 -0.44 3.78
N ASN A 251 13.88 0.89 3.72
CA ASN A 251 13.65 1.75 4.86
C ASN A 251 12.17 2.03 5.07
N LEU A 252 11.77 2.22 6.32
CA LEU A 252 10.40 2.58 6.66
C LEU A 252 10.06 3.94 6.05
N TYR A 253 8.83 4.05 5.54
CA TYR A 253 8.33 5.28 4.93
C TYR A 253 9.14 5.78 3.72
N ALA A 254 9.88 4.89 3.04
CA ALA A 254 10.63 5.23 1.83
C ALA A 254 9.77 5.98 0.80
N GLY A 255 8.51 5.55 0.59
CA GLY A 255 7.61 6.26 -0.31
C GLY A 255 7.29 7.70 0.13
N MET A 256 7.18 7.95 1.44
CA MET A 256 7.05 9.32 1.97
C MET A 256 8.30 10.14 1.69
N VAL A 257 9.49 9.58 1.91
CA VAL A 257 10.75 10.27 1.66
C VAL A 257 10.88 10.70 0.19
N ARG A 258 10.61 9.77 -0.74
CA ARG A 258 10.68 10.07 -2.18
C ARG A 258 9.66 11.12 -2.62
N ILE A 259 8.45 11.06 -2.05
CA ILE A 259 7.40 12.05 -2.31
C ILE A 259 7.83 13.44 -1.79
N ILE A 260 8.32 13.55 -0.54
CA ILE A 260 8.76 14.82 0.02
C ILE A 260 9.92 15.40 -0.80
N PHE A 261 10.91 14.58 -1.16
CA PHE A 261 12.01 15.02 -2.01
C PHE A 261 11.50 15.66 -3.31
N LYS A 262 10.67 14.94 -4.08
CA LYS A 262 10.07 15.45 -5.33
C LYS A 262 9.19 16.68 -5.10
N GLN A 263 8.48 16.78 -3.96
CA GLN A 263 7.66 17.95 -3.61
C GLN A 263 8.50 19.23 -3.45
N ILE A 264 9.73 19.11 -2.93
CA ILE A 264 10.58 20.25 -2.58
C ILE A 264 11.51 20.60 -3.73
N THR A 265 12.16 19.60 -4.33
CA THR A 265 13.20 19.82 -5.34
C THR A 265 12.66 19.82 -6.76
N PHE A 266 11.45 19.30 -6.98
CA PHE A 266 10.88 19.00 -8.30
C PHE A 266 11.69 18.00 -9.14
N LEU A 267 12.72 17.38 -8.55
CA LEU A 267 13.53 16.35 -9.19
C LEU A 267 12.89 14.98 -9.00
N GLU A 268 13.05 14.12 -10.00
CA GLU A 268 12.67 12.72 -9.89
C GLU A 268 13.65 11.97 -8.98
N TRP A 269 13.17 10.89 -8.37
CA TRP A 269 14.04 10.02 -7.58
C TRP A 269 15.19 9.43 -8.42
N SER A 270 14.95 9.19 -9.71
CA SER A 270 15.99 8.77 -10.65
C SER A 270 17.07 9.82 -10.85
N ASP A 271 16.74 11.11 -10.76
CA ASP A 271 17.72 12.19 -10.96
C ASP A 271 18.70 12.22 -9.79
N LEU A 272 18.20 12.10 -8.56
CA LEU A 272 19.04 11.96 -7.37
C LEU A 272 19.95 10.72 -7.48
N LYS A 273 19.41 9.60 -7.95
CA LYS A 273 20.20 8.38 -8.17
C LYS A 273 21.29 8.60 -9.22
N ASN A 274 20.93 9.20 -10.36
CA ASN A 274 21.87 9.47 -11.45
C ASN A 274 22.98 10.44 -11.01
N LEU A 275 22.65 11.46 -10.22
CA LEU A 275 23.62 12.39 -9.65
C LEU A 275 24.64 11.65 -8.78
N ILE A 276 24.15 10.79 -7.88
CA ILE A 276 24.98 9.94 -7.02
C ILE A 276 25.88 9.02 -7.85
N ASP A 277 25.33 8.33 -8.84
CA ASP A 277 26.05 7.38 -9.69
C ASP A 277 27.13 8.05 -10.54
N GLN A 278 26.79 9.14 -11.24
CA GLN A 278 27.70 9.88 -12.13
C GLN A 278 28.90 10.47 -11.37
N LYS A 279 28.66 10.93 -10.14
CA LYS A 279 29.70 11.51 -9.30
C LYS A 279 30.43 10.48 -8.44
N GLY A 280 30.06 9.19 -8.55
CA GLY A 280 30.67 8.09 -7.81
C GLY A 280 30.42 8.13 -6.31
N TRP A 281 29.33 8.76 -5.85
CA TRP A 281 28.94 8.86 -4.44
C TRP A 281 28.35 7.54 -3.93
N MET A 282 29.06 6.42 -4.06
CA MET A 282 28.52 5.11 -3.75
C MET A 282 28.02 5.03 -2.29
N PRO A 283 26.71 4.82 -2.05
CA PRO A 283 26.20 4.65 -0.70
C PRO A 283 26.58 3.26 -0.17
N ILE A 284 27.15 3.20 1.04
CA ILE A 284 27.60 1.98 1.75
C ILE A 284 26.54 0.86 1.78
N VAL A 285 25.26 1.21 1.63
CA VAL A 285 24.14 0.28 1.69
C VAL A 285 24.02 -0.58 0.44
N GLU A 286 24.44 -0.12 -0.74
CA GLU A 286 24.45 -0.97 -1.93
C GLU A 286 25.47 -2.11 -1.80
N GLU A 287 26.63 -1.85 -1.20
CA GLU A 287 27.62 -2.89 -0.87
C GLU A 287 27.10 -3.84 0.21
N ARG A 288 26.46 -3.31 1.26
CA ARG A 288 25.86 -4.14 2.32
C ARG A 288 24.68 -4.98 1.83
N VAL A 289 23.86 -4.47 0.91
CA VAL A 289 22.77 -5.24 0.29
C VAL A 289 23.35 -6.33 -0.61
N LYS A 290 24.35 -6.03 -1.45
CA LYS A 290 25.06 -7.05 -2.25
C LYS A 290 25.63 -8.16 -1.35
N PHE A 291 26.30 -7.78 -0.26
CA PHE A 291 26.84 -8.72 0.72
C PHE A 291 25.74 -9.54 1.42
N ALA A 292 24.63 -8.92 1.84
CA ALA A 292 23.52 -9.62 2.48
C ALA A 292 22.75 -10.55 1.52
N THR A 293 22.72 -10.25 0.21
CA THR A 293 22.12 -11.11 -0.81
C THR A 293 22.99 -12.29 -1.22
N GLN A 294 24.31 -12.22 -1.01
CA GLN A 294 25.24 -13.34 -1.27
C GLN A 294 25.07 -14.51 -0.28
N PHE A 295 24.40 -14.31 0.85
CA PHE A 295 24.09 -15.38 1.83
C PHE A 295 22.66 -15.93 1.69
N GLN A 296 21.95 -15.61 0.61
CA GLN A 296 20.59 -16.11 0.32
C GLN A 296 20.49 -17.04 -0.91
N GLU A 297 21.62 -17.45 -1.48
CA GLU A 297 21.73 -18.56 -2.44
C GLU A 297 22.24 -19.82 -1.74
#